data_AF-A0A8H8UEF6-F1
#
_entry.id   AF-A0A8H8UEF6-F1
#
_cell.length_a   1.000
_cell.length_b   1.000
_cell.length_c   1.000
_cell.angle_alpha   90.00
_cell.angle_beta   90.00
_cell.angle_gamma   90.00
#
_symmetry.space_group_name_H-M   'P 1'
#
loop_
_entity.id
_entity.type
_entity.pdbx_description
1 polymer ?
#
loop_
_entity_poly.entity_id
_entity_poly.type
_entity_poly.pdbx_seq_one_letter_code
_entity_poly.pdbx_strand_id
1 'polypeptide(L)'
;MDYYKGNLAAPAREQTSHGNPFSFAYRQDPHPGFWGEVKSQANFCEEDYIITTYIAEFINTLSNLVYIYYAYHGIKSNANHKDAILRNLPYLGIATVGIGSAVFHASMKNYTQWADDLSMLLATATVLHRVFTFDKSISYTVTYGAVLSAGMITFSTWHCVTDELIMHSVLFGVMIAAIGIKTRSIISARVSDPIVRKDVKSLATWGAAIFVSGFIIWNIDNGACAHLTSIKRTIGMRGPLRLSCMGGGIFSRAWVLISVFIALVEYLTSAEAGQSLSARFAWPVGYIVTGKSGAKANGNGHANGNGRANGNGNGNGHANGNGNTKKAL
;
A
#
# COMPACT_ATOMS: atom_id res chain seq x y z
N MET A 1 -7.58 31.27 -3.90
CA MET A 1 -6.37 30.51 -4.29
C MET A 1 -6.88 29.19 -4.84
N ASP A 2 -7.02 29.12 -6.16
CA ASP A 2 -7.62 27.99 -6.88
C ASP A 2 -6.56 26.90 -7.07
N TYR A 3 -6.28 26.13 -6.00
CA TYR A 3 -5.19 25.14 -5.98
C TYR A 3 -5.45 23.87 -6.82
N TYR A 4 -6.66 23.64 -7.34
CA TYR A 4 -7.07 22.35 -7.93
C TYR A 4 -7.73 22.40 -9.32
N LYS A 5 -7.67 23.53 -10.04
CA LYS A 5 -8.18 23.60 -11.42
C LYS A 5 -7.10 23.18 -12.42
N GLY A 6 -6.75 21.90 -12.43
CA GLY A 6 -6.02 21.28 -13.53
C GLY A 6 -6.90 21.23 -14.78
N ASN A 7 -6.36 21.67 -15.92
CA ASN A 7 -6.91 21.49 -17.27
C ASN A 7 -8.27 22.17 -17.60
N LEU A 8 -8.27 23.50 -17.67
CA LEU A 8 -9.05 24.15 -18.74
C LEU A 8 -8.21 24.13 -20.01
N ALA A 9 -8.77 23.52 -21.06
CA ALA A 9 -8.16 23.21 -22.35
C ALA A 9 -7.04 24.18 -22.79
N ALA A 10 -5.85 23.63 -23.05
CA ALA A 10 -4.75 24.36 -23.66
C ALA A 10 -5.15 24.87 -25.06
N PRO A 11 -4.67 26.06 -25.48
CA PRO A 11 -5.00 26.61 -26.79
C PRO A 11 -4.47 25.71 -27.91
N ALA A 12 -5.27 25.58 -28.97
CA ALA A 12 -4.98 24.74 -30.14
C ALA A 12 -3.57 24.99 -30.67
N ARG A 13 -2.73 23.94 -30.69
CA ARG A 13 -1.41 23.98 -31.32
C ARG A 13 -1.35 22.98 -32.46
N GLU A 14 -0.81 23.46 -33.57
CA GLU A 14 -0.76 22.82 -34.88
C GLU A 14 -0.01 21.47 -34.86
N GLN A 15 -0.52 20.50 -35.63
CA GLN A 15 -0.11 19.10 -35.63
C GLN A 15 1.33 18.90 -36.13
N THR A 16 2.21 18.32 -35.29
CA THR A 16 3.43 17.65 -35.76
C THR A 16 3.22 16.14 -35.73
N SER A 17 2.92 15.55 -36.90
CA SER A 17 2.84 14.10 -37.06
C SER A 17 4.24 13.47 -37.03
N HIS A 18 4.72 13.11 -35.84
CA HIS A 18 5.92 12.28 -35.75
C HIS A 18 5.52 10.81 -35.92
N GLY A 19 5.71 10.30 -37.14
CA GLY A 19 5.53 8.90 -37.54
C GLY A 19 6.53 7.97 -36.84
N ASN A 20 6.37 7.76 -35.54
CA ASN A 20 7.00 6.66 -34.85
C ASN A 20 6.03 5.46 -34.90
N PRO A 21 6.39 4.33 -35.55
CA PRO A 21 5.55 3.13 -35.62
C PRO A 21 5.30 2.52 -34.23
N PHE A 22 6.10 2.94 -33.24
CA PHE A 22 5.88 2.70 -31.84
C PHE A 22 5.39 3.97 -31.12
N SER A 23 4.39 4.71 -31.62
CA SER A 23 3.61 5.71 -30.87
C SER A 23 2.13 5.62 -31.23
N PHE A 24 1.23 5.63 -30.22
CA PHE A 24 -0.21 5.80 -30.48
C PHE A 24 -0.51 7.31 -30.51
N ALA A 25 -1.39 7.73 -31.42
CA ALA A 25 -1.73 9.14 -31.56
C ALA A 25 -2.36 9.66 -30.25
N TYR A 26 -1.69 10.63 -29.62
CA TYR A 26 -2.27 11.35 -28.48
C TYR A 26 -3.36 12.27 -29.01
N ARG A 27 -4.59 12.07 -28.54
CA ARG A 27 -5.72 12.88 -28.96
C ARG A 27 -5.50 14.33 -28.53
N GLN A 28 -5.87 15.30 -29.36
CA GLN A 28 -5.73 16.72 -28.99
C GLN A 28 -6.85 17.17 -28.06
N ASP A 29 -8.05 16.62 -28.28
CA ASP A 29 -9.27 16.95 -27.55
C ASP A 29 -9.79 15.73 -26.77
N PRO A 30 -10.32 15.92 -25.56
CA PRO A 30 -10.90 14.83 -24.78
C PRO A 30 -12.14 14.23 -25.47
N HIS A 31 -12.45 12.98 -25.14
CA HIS A 31 -13.74 12.39 -25.52
C HIS A 31 -14.87 13.08 -24.74
N PRO A 32 -16.11 13.11 -25.27
CA PRO A 32 -17.28 13.45 -24.47
C PRO A 32 -17.36 12.51 -23.26
N GLY A 33 -17.43 13.06 -22.05
CA GLY A 33 -17.45 12.24 -20.83
C GLY A 33 -18.79 11.55 -20.62
N PHE A 34 -18.78 10.22 -20.46
CA PHE A 34 -19.98 9.42 -20.16
C PHE A 34 -20.67 9.87 -18.87
N TRP A 35 -19.89 10.23 -17.86
CA TRP A 35 -20.41 10.70 -16.57
C TRP A 35 -20.82 12.18 -16.57
N GLY A 36 -20.75 12.87 -17.71
CA GLY A 36 -21.01 14.30 -17.82
C GLY A 36 -19.90 15.18 -17.23
N GLU A 37 -20.20 16.46 -17.01
CA GLU A 37 -19.24 17.49 -16.57
C GLU A 37 -18.52 17.14 -15.26
N VAL A 38 -17.22 17.45 -15.18
CA VAL A 38 -16.41 17.32 -13.97
C VAL A 38 -16.93 18.27 -12.89
N LYS A 39 -17.23 17.71 -11.71
CA LYS A 39 -17.78 18.46 -10.56
C LYS A 39 -16.98 18.26 -9.28
N SER A 40 -15.89 17.51 -9.34
CA SER A 40 -14.97 17.36 -8.23
C SER A 40 -14.17 18.64 -8.01
N GLN A 41 -13.81 18.90 -6.76
CA GLN A 41 -12.88 19.96 -6.41
C GLN A 41 -11.46 19.58 -6.84
N ALA A 42 -11.07 18.32 -6.64
CA ALA A 42 -9.81 17.80 -7.11
C ALA A 42 -9.87 17.41 -8.60
N ASN A 43 -8.87 17.87 -9.36
CA ASN A 43 -8.55 17.40 -10.70
C ASN A 43 -7.03 17.22 -10.80
N PHE A 44 -6.57 16.03 -11.21
CA PHE A 44 -5.16 15.69 -11.24
C PHE A 44 -4.54 16.05 -12.59
N CYS A 45 -3.24 15.79 -12.76
CA CYS A 45 -2.53 16.14 -13.99
C CYS A 45 -2.66 15.12 -15.11
N GLU A 46 -3.50 14.10 -14.92
CA GLU A 46 -3.94 13.26 -16.03
C GLU A 46 -5.05 13.98 -16.81
N GLU A 47 -5.01 13.90 -18.14
CA GLU A 47 -6.02 14.59 -18.96
C GLU A 47 -7.32 13.78 -19.00
N ASP A 48 -8.41 14.42 -18.59
CA ASP A 48 -9.74 13.82 -18.52
C ASP A 48 -10.22 13.28 -19.86
N TYR A 49 -10.76 12.05 -19.86
CA TYR A 49 -11.36 11.37 -21.01
C TYR A 49 -10.48 11.33 -22.26
N ILE A 50 -9.15 11.40 -22.11
CA ILE A 50 -8.23 11.44 -23.25
C ILE A 50 -8.08 10.08 -23.95
N ILE A 51 -8.26 8.98 -23.18
CA ILE A 51 -8.14 7.60 -23.68
C ILE A 51 -9.51 6.99 -24.02
N THR A 52 -10.54 7.28 -23.22
CA THR A 52 -11.89 6.68 -23.35
C THR A 52 -12.97 7.62 -22.84
N THR A 53 -14.20 7.47 -23.34
CA THR A 53 -15.40 8.20 -22.87
C THR A 53 -15.86 7.77 -21.47
N TYR A 54 -15.53 6.54 -21.04
CA TYR A 54 -16.07 5.95 -19.81
C TYR A 54 -15.28 6.26 -18.53
N ILE A 55 -13.99 6.56 -18.68
CA ILE A 55 -13.05 6.75 -17.57
C ILE A 55 -12.35 8.09 -17.81
N ALA A 56 -12.51 9.03 -16.87
CA ALA A 56 -11.89 10.35 -16.95
C ALA A 56 -10.36 10.24 -16.87
N GLU A 57 -9.82 9.80 -15.75
CA GLU A 57 -8.38 9.63 -15.56
C GLU A 57 -8.02 8.13 -15.63
N PHE A 58 -7.63 7.66 -16.81
CA PHE A 58 -7.49 6.23 -17.11
C PHE A 58 -6.39 5.55 -16.29
N ILE A 59 -5.21 6.16 -16.18
CA ILE A 59 -4.07 5.61 -15.48
C ILE A 59 -4.28 5.69 -13.97
N ASN A 60 -4.77 6.81 -13.46
CA ASN A 60 -5.11 6.94 -12.06
C ASN A 60 -6.19 5.91 -11.66
N THR A 61 -7.21 5.68 -12.50
CA THR A 61 -8.22 4.64 -12.26
C THR A 61 -7.61 3.23 -12.21
N LEU A 62 -6.80 2.83 -13.20
CA LEU A 62 -6.22 1.48 -13.24
C LEU A 62 -5.16 1.24 -12.18
N SER A 63 -4.44 2.29 -11.77
CA SER A 63 -3.43 2.22 -10.72
C SER A 63 -4.01 1.68 -9.40
N ASN A 64 -5.29 1.94 -9.17
CA ASN A 64 -6.01 1.51 -7.98
C ASN A 64 -6.22 -0.02 -7.87
N LEU A 65 -6.08 -0.77 -8.98
CA LEU A 65 -6.16 -2.24 -8.95
C LEU A 65 -5.08 -2.86 -8.04
N VAL A 66 -3.97 -2.15 -7.82
CA VAL A 66 -2.89 -2.60 -6.95
C VAL A 66 -3.35 -2.72 -5.49
N TYR A 67 -4.21 -1.80 -5.00
CA TYR A 67 -4.78 -1.89 -3.66
C TYR A 67 -5.67 -3.12 -3.49
N ILE A 68 -6.54 -3.36 -4.48
CA ILE A 68 -7.47 -4.49 -4.48
C ILE A 68 -6.68 -5.81 -4.51
N TYR A 69 -5.67 -5.89 -5.37
CA TYR A 69 -4.79 -7.05 -5.47
C TYR A 69 -4.06 -7.31 -4.14
N TYR A 70 -3.48 -6.28 -3.52
CA TYR A 70 -2.79 -6.41 -2.24
C TYR A 70 -3.74 -6.87 -1.12
N ALA A 71 -4.92 -6.26 -1.01
CA ALA A 71 -5.93 -6.63 -0.04
C ALA A 71 -6.38 -8.09 -0.18
N TYR A 72 -6.62 -8.53 -1.42
CA TYR A 72 -6.97 -9.93 -1.71
C TYR A 72 -5.88 -10.90 -1.22
N HIS A 73 -4.61 -10.61 -1.52
CA HIS A 73 -3.49 -11.45 -1.07
C HIS A 73 -3.35 -11.48 0.45
N GLY A 74 -3.52 -10.35 1.14
CA GLY A 74 -3.48 -10.28 2.60
C GLY A 74 -4.61 -11.07 3.27
N ILE A 75 -5.85 -10.87 2.81
CA ILE A 75 -7.02 -11.60 3.31
C ILE A 75 -6.86 -13.11 3.11
N LYS A 76 -6.39 -13.52 1.92
CA LYS A 76 -6.13 -14.93 1.62
C LYS A 76 -5.07 -15.53 2.53
N SER A 77 -3.99 -14.79 2.82
CA SER A 77 -2.94 -15.23 3.75
C SER A 77 -3.46 -15.41 5.19
N ASN A 78 -4.50 -14.66 5.56
CA ASN A 78 -5.06 -14.67 6.90
C ASN A 78 -6.17 -15.72 7.12
N ALA A 79 -6.64 -16.39 6.07
CA ALA A 79 -7.84 -17.25 6.10
C ALA A 79 -7.81 -18.38 7.16
N ASN A 80 -6.62 -18.85 7.56
CA ASN A 80 -6.47 -19.95 8.53
C ASN A 80 -6.17 -19.48 9.96
N HIS A 81 -6.19 -18.18 10.25
CA HIS A 81 -5.90 -17.64 11.58
C HIS A 81 -7.18 -17.49 12.42
N LYS A 82 -7.10 -17.80 13.71
CA LYS A 82 -8.25 -17.70 14.64
C LYS A 82 -8.74 -16.26 14.84
N ASP A 83 -7.87 -15.27 14.61
CA ASP A 83 -8.13 -13.83 14.69
C ASP A 83 -8.29 -13.18 13.31
N ALA A 84 -8.58 -13.97 12.27
CA ALA A 84 -8.66 -13.52 10.87
C ALA A 84 -9.54 -12.29 10.66
N ILE A 85 -10.67 -12.15 11.37
CA ILE A 85 -11.58 -11.00 11.25
C ILE A 85 -10.83 -9.69 11.56
N LEU A 86 -10.17 -9.61 12.72
CA LEU A 86 -9.46 -8.39 13.15
C LEU A 86 -8.23 -8.13 12.28
N ARG A 87 -7.55 -9.20 11.86
CA ARG A 87 -6.39 -9.12 10.97
C ARG A 87 -6.76 -8.64 9.56
N ASN A 88 -7.99 -8.90 9.12
CA ASN A 88 -8.48 -8.53 7.79
C ASN A 88 -9.02 -7.10 7.71
N LEU A 89 -9.34 -6.44 8.82
CA LEU A 89 -9.88 -5.07 8.83
C LEU A 89 -9.00 -4.07 8.06
N PRO A 90 -7.66 -4.03 8.23
CA PRO A 90 -6.84 -3.09 7.49
C PRO A 90 -6.77 -3.39 5.98
N TYR A 91 -6.82 -4.67 5.58
CA TYR A 91 -6.89 -5.06 4.17
C TYR A 91 -8.23 -4.68 3.53
N LEU A 92 -9.35 -4.85 4.27
CA LEU A 92 -10.66 -4.36 3.84
C LEU A 92 -10.67 -2.83 3.72
N GLY A 93 -10.00 -2.12 4.63
CA GLY A 93 -9.80 -0.67 4.54
C GLY A 93 -9.07 -0.28 3.26
N ILE A 94 -7.92 -0.90 2.96
CA ILE A 94 -7.18 -0.66 1.71
C ILE A 94 -8.03 -0.98 0.47
N ALA A 95 -8.77 -2.10 0.47
CA ALA A 95 -9.64 -2.45 -0.65
C ALA A 95 -10.70 -1.38 -0.88
N THR A 96 -11.27 -0.85 0.21
CA THR A 96 -12.28 0.22 0.15
C THR A 96 -11.68 1.51 -0.42
N VAL A 97 -10.45 1.87 -0.03
CA VAL A 97 -9.71 3.00 -0.61
C VAL A 97 -9.48 2.81 -2.10
N GLY A 98 -9.00 1.63 -2.51
CA GLY A 98 -8.78 1.35 -3.94
C GLY A 98 -10.06 1.43 -4.77
N ILE A 99 -11.18 0.93 -4.25
CA ILE A 99 -12.48 1.01 -4.94
C ILE A 99 -12.98 2.46 -4.98
N GLY A 100 -12.93 3.18 -3.86
CA GLY A 100 -13.35 4.58 -3.77
C GLY A 100 -12.58 5.46 -4.75
N SER A 101 -11.25 5.37 -4.71
CA SER A 101 -10.36 6.11 -5.59
C SER A 101 -10.56 5.75 -7.07
N ALA A 102 -10.73 4.47 -7.41
CA ALA A 102 -11.01 4.08 -8.80
C ALA A 102 -12.34 4.67 -9.31
N VAL A 103 -13.39 4.65 -8.49
CA VAL A 103 -14.69 5.21 -8.85
C VAL A 103 -14.61 6.74 -8.99
N PHE A 104 -13.85 7.40 -8.11
CA PHE A 104 -13.60 8.83 -8.19
C PHE A 104 -12.87 9.19 -9.49
N HIS A 105 -11.69 8.64 -9.75
CA HIS A 105 -10.90 8.93 -10.96
C HIS A 105 -11.60 8.56 -12.27
N ALA A 106 -12.55 7.62 -12.24
CA ALA A 106 -13.35 7.30 -13.41
C ALA A 106 -14.45 8.33 -13.71
N SER A 107 -15.03 8.96 -12.67
CA SER A 107 -16.26 9.74 -12.76
C SER A 107 -16.10 11.25 -12.52
N MET A 108 -15.09 11.65 -11.74
CA MET A 108 -14.75 13.03 -11.38
C MET A 108 -15.94 13.83 -10.83
N LYS A 109 -16.65 13.25 -9.86
CA LYS A 109 -17.80 13.86 -9.19
C LYS A 109 -17.48 14.17 -7.74
N ASN A 110 -18.13 15.19 -7.19
CA ASN A 110 -18.02 15.55 -5.79
C ASN A 110 -18.35 14.37 -4.85
N TYR A 111 -19.46 13.66 -5.08
CA TYR A 111 -19.85 12.54 -4.23
C TYR A 111 -18.92 11.32 -4.32
N THR A 112 -18.28 11.10 -5.48
CA THR A 112 -17.28 10.03 -5.62
C THR A 112 -15.94 10.44 -5.02
N GLN A 113 -15.58 11.72 -5.11
CA GLN A 113 -14.44 12.29 -4.38
C GLN A 113 -14.62 12.14 -2.87
N TRP A 114 -15.80 12.47 -2.33
CA TRP A 114 -16.08 12.26 -0.91
C TRP A 114 -15.95 10.79 -0.53
N ALA A 115 -16.39 9.86 -1.37
CA ALA A 115 -16.22 8.44 -1.10
C ALA A 115 -14.73 8.04 -1.00
N ASP A 116 -13.87 8.58 -1.87
CA ASP A 116 -12.42 8.37 -1.80
C ASP A 116 -11.82 8.98 -0.51
N ASP A 117 -12.05 10.27 -0.28
CA ASP A 117 -11.58 11.01 0.90
C ASP A 117 -11.99 10.32 2.22
N LEU A 118 -13.27 9.96 2.34
CA LEU A 118 -13.78 9.33 3.56
C LEU A 118 -13.26 7.90 3.73
N SER A 119 -13.02 7.17 2.64
CA SER A 119 -12.44 5.83 2.71
C SER A 119 -11.01 5.85 3.27
N MET A 120 -10.21 6.83 2.86
CA MET A 120 -8.84 7.03 3.37
C MET A 120 -8.84 7.34 4.87
N LEU A 121 -9.73 8.24 5.29
CA LEU A 121 -9.88 8.61 6.69
C LEU A 121 -10.38 7.45 7.55
N LEU A 122 -11.36 6.68 7.06
CA LEU A 122 -11.89 5.51 7.76
C LEU A 122 -10.81 4.43 7.91
N ALA A 123 -10.11 4.08 6.83
CA ALA A 123 -9.03 3.09 6.87
C ALA A 123 -7.96 3.52 7.89
N THR A 124 -7.54 4.78 7.87
CA THR A 124 -6.54 5.32 8.80
C THR A 124 -7.04 5.33 10.24
N ALA A 125 -8.31 5.65 10.47
CA ALA A 125 -8.92 5.62 11.80
C ALA A 125 -8.94 4.21 12.40
N THR A 126 -9.19 3.16 11.60
CA THR A 126 -9.13 1.77 12.09
C THR A 126 -7.72 1.38 12.53
N VAL A 127 -6.69 1.79 11.76
CA VAL A 127 -5.28 1.54 12.10
C VAL A 127 -4.88 2.32 13.35
N LEU A 128 -5.29 3.59 13.45
CA LEU A 128 -5.06 4.43 14.63
C LEU A 128 -5.70 3.82 15.88
N HIS A 129 -6.96 3.41 15.79
CA HIS A 129 -7.65 2.71 16.87
C HIS A 129 -6.87 1.49 17.34
N ARG A 130 -6.48 0.62 16.41
CA ARG A 130 -5.75 -0.61 16.73
C ARG A 130 -4.42 -0.32 17.43
N VAL A 131 -3.63 0.60 16.90
CA VAL A 131 -2.28 0.94 17.40
C VAL A 131 -2.32 1.57 18.80
N PHE A 132 -3.40 2.29 19.14
CA PHE A 132 -3.53 2.93 20.45
C PHE A 132 -4.25 2.07 21.50
N THR A 133 -4.90 0.97 21.10
CA THR A 133 -5.74 0.17 21.99
C THR A 133 -5.32 -1.29 22.14
N PHE A 134 -4.37 -1.79 21.33
CA PHE A 134 -4.01 -3.23 21.30
C PHE A 134 -3.60 -3.83 22.66
N ASP A 135 -2.99 -3.03 23.55
CA ASP A 135 -2.50 -3.44 24.88
C ASP A 135 -3.35 -2.89 26.04
N LYS A 136 -4.57 -2.42 25.76
CA LYS A 136 -5.44 -1.73 26.74
C LYS A 136 -6.66 -2.56 27.13
N SER A 137 -7.31 -2.15 28.22
CA SER A 137 -8.55 -2.79 28.69
C SER A 137 -9.68 -2.59 27.68
N ILE A 138 -10.65 -3.51 27.70
CA ILE A 138 -11.81 -3.47 26.79
C ILE A 138 -12.56 -2.13 26.92
N SER A 139 -12.77 -1.64 28.15
CA SER A 139 -13.46 -0.37 28.38
C SER A 139 -12.72 0.82 27.76
N TYR A 140 -11.38 0.84 27.84
CA TYR A 140 -10.58 1.86 27.18
C TYR A 140 -10.69 1.76 25.66
N THR A 141 -10.59 0.55 25.11
CA THR A 141 -10.70 0.28 23.67
C THR A 141 -12.04 0.73 23.09
N VAL A 142 -13.15 0.44 23.79
CA VAL A 142 -14.50 0.85 23.39
C VAL A 142 -14.66 2.37 23.50
N THR A 143 -14.22 2.97 24.60
CA THR A 143 -14.34 4.42 24.81
C THR A 143 -13.52 5.20 23.77
N TYR A 144 -12.27 4.80 23.53
CA TYR A 144 -11.42 5.40 22.51
C TYR A 144 -12.04 5.24 21.11
N GLY A 145 -12.59 4.07 20.80
CA GLY A 145 -13.32 3.83 19.54
C GLY A 145 -14.53 4.76 19.38
N ALA A 146 -15.37 4.89 20.41
CA ALA A 146 -16.54 5.75 20.37
C ALA A 146 -16.17 7.23 20.15
N VAL A 147 -15.17 7.73 20.89
CA VAL A 147 -14.68 9.11 20.75
C VAL A 147 -14.09 9.35 19.36
N LEU A 148 -13.25 8.41 18.88
CA LEU A 148 -12.67 8.51 17.54
C LEU A 148 -13.76 8.51 16.48
N SER A 149 -14.72 7.58 16.53
CA SER A 149 -15.83 7.51 15.59
C SER A 149 -16.67 8.79 15.59
N ALA A 150 -17.00 9.34 16.76
CA ALA A 150 -17.72 10.61 16.85
C ALA A 150 -16.96 11.77 16.19
N GLY A 151 -15.64 11.86 16.44
CA GLY A 151 -14.77 12.83 15.79
C GLY A 151 -14.71 12.67 14.28
N MET A 152 -14.55 11.43 13.80
CA MET A 152 -14.51 11.13 12.37
C MET A 152 -15.83 11.46 11.68
N ILE A 153 -16.98 11.13 12.27
CA ILE A 153 -18.31 11.45 11.70
C ILE A 153 -18.51 12.97 11.62
N THR A 154 -18.14 13.68 12.68
CA THR A 154 -18.25 15.14 12.73
C THR A 154 -17.40 15.79 11.65
N PHE A 155 -16.11 15.40 11.56
CA PHE A 155 -15.21 15.90 10.53
C PHE A 155 -15.67 15.54 9.12
N SER A 156 -16.08 14.28 8.90
CA SER A 156 -16.54 13.79 7.59
C SER A 156 -17.77 14.54 7.11
N THR A 157 -18.70 14.84 8.01
CA THR A 157 -19.90 15.62 7.69
C THR A 157 -19.53 17.05 7.32
N TRP A 158 -18.65 17.69 8.10
CA TRP A 158 -18.13 19.02 7.79
C TRP A 158 -17.38 19.04 6.44
N HIS A 159 -16.55 18.03 6.16
CA HIS A 159 -15.83 17.84 4.89
C HIS A 159 -16.79 17.78 3.70
N CYS A 160 -17.81 16.93 3.75
CA CYS A 160 -18.78 16.79 2.67
C CYS A 160 -19.64 18.05 2.46
N VAL A 161 -19.91 18.82 3.53
CA VAL A 161 -20.72 20.05 3.44
C VAL A 161 -19.89 21.22 2.90
N THR A 162 -18.63 21.33 3.29
CA THR A 162 -17.74 22.43 2.87
C THR A 162 -17.00 22.15 1.57
N ASP A 163 -16.92 20.89 1.16
CA ASP A 163 -16.23 20.43 -0.03
C ASP A 163 -14.76 20.92 -0.06
N GLU A 164 -14.08 20.81 1.09
CA GLU A 164 -12.78 21.42 1.37
C GLU A 164 -11.68 20.35 1.53
N LEU A 165 -10.56 20.44 0.80
CA LEU A 165 -9.55 19.36 0.76
C LEU A 165 -8.32 19.55 1.67
N ILE A 166 -8.01 20.77 2.09
CA ILE A 166 -6.80 21.07 2.84
C ILE A 166 -6.90 20.48 4.24
N MET A 167 -8.02 20.67 4.94
CA MET A 167 -8.22 20.14 6.28
C MET A 167 -8.32 18.62 6.26
N HIS A 168 -8.88 18.03 5.20
CA HIS A 168 -8.81 16.57 4.98
C HIS A 168 -7.35 16.11 4.94
N SER A 169 -6.52 16.74 4.12
CA SER A 169 -5.11 16.42 3.95
C SER A 169 -4.31 16.60 5.25
N VAL A 170 -4.59 17.68 6.00
CA VAL A 170 -3.97 17.95 7.30
C VAL A 170 -4.34 16.87 8.32
N LEU A 171 -5.63 16.56 8.45
CA LEU A 171 -6.09 15.52 9.38
C LEU A 171 -5.47 14.17 9.04
N PHE A 172 -5.50 13.78 7.76
CA PHE A 172 -4.89 12.55 7.28
C PHE A 172 -3.39 12.50 7.63
N GLY A 173 -2.64 13.57 7.36
CA GLY A 173 -1.22 13.67 7.69
C GLY A 173 -0.94 13.56 9.19
N VAL A 174 -1.74 14.20 10.04
CA VAL A 174 -1.62 14.11 11.50
C VAL A 174 -1.88 12.69 11.99
N MET A 175 -2.90 12.02 11.46
CA MET A 175 -3.21 10.63 11.82
C MET A 175 -2.07 9.68 11.42
N ILE A 176 -1.53 9.81 10.20
CA ILE A 176 -0.39 9.01 9.73
C ILE A 176 0.85 9.24 10.61
N ALA A 177 1.15 10.49 10.97
CA ALA A 177 2.25 10.82 11.86
C ALA A 177 2.06 10.19 13.25
N ALA A 178 0.86 10.28 13.84
CA ALA A 178 0.53 9.68 15.12
C ALA A 178 0.69 8.16 15.11
N ILE A 179 0.21 7.49 14.05
CA ILE A 179 0.40 6.03 13.85
C ILE A 179 1.90 5.73 13.74
N GLY A 180 2.66 6.46 12.93
CA GLY A 180 4.09 6.25 12.74
C GLY A 180 4.90 6.38 14.04
N ILE A 181 4.64 7.42 14.84
CA ILE A 181 5.30 7.65 16.13
C ILE A 181 4.96 6.52 17.11
N LYS A 182 3.67 6.19 17.23
CA LYS A 182 3.22 5.14 18.15
C LYS A 182 3.74 3.76 17.75
N THR A 183 3.75 3.45 16.46
CA THR A 183 4.34 2.22 15.91
C THR A 183 5.83 2.11 16.26
N ARG A 184 6.63 3.18 16.14
CA ARG A 184 8.05 3.17 16.55
C ARG A 184 8.25 2.93 18.05
N SER A 185 7.35 3.49 18.87
CA SER A 185 7.31 3.24 20.32
C SER A 185 7.02 1.77 20.61
N ILE A 186 6.01 1.18 19.97
CA ILE A 186 5.63 -0.24 20.13
C ILE A 186 6.76 -1.17 19.70
N ILE A 187 7.40 -0.93 18.56
CA ILE A 187 8.55 -1.72 18.10
C ILE A 187 9.64 -1.75 19.16
N SER A 188 9.88 -0.61 19.82
CA SER A 188 10.90 -0.50 20.86
C SER A 188 10.53 -1.19 22.17
N ALA A 189 9.24 -1.31 22.47
CA ALA A 189 8.75 -1.95 23.69
C ALA A 189 8.52 -3.46 23.55
N ARG A 190 8.14 -3.94 22.36
CA ARG A 190 7.72 -5.34 22.13
C ARG A 190 8.79 -6.23 21.50
N VAL A 191 9.75 -5.65 20.77
CA VAL A 191 10.79 -6.44 20.08
C VAL A 191 12.07 -6.43 20.89
N SER A 192 12.26 -7.47 21.69
CA SER A 192 13.43 -7.65 22.55
C SER A 192 14.69 -8.07 21.76
N ASP A 193 14.52 -8.86 20.70
CA ASP A 193 15.64 -9.30 19.86
C ASP A 193 16.21 -8.11 19.06
N PRO A 194 17.49 -7.75 19.26
CA PRO A 194 18.11 -6.61 18.59
C PRO A 194 18.17 -6.75 17.06
N ILE A 195 18.25 -7.98 16.53
CA ILE A 195 18.31 -8.24 15.09
C ILE A 195 16.92 -7.98 14.47
N VAL A 196 15.88 -8.60 15.03
CA VAL A 196 14.49 -8.41 14.55
C VAL A 196 14.06 -6.96 14.73
N ARG A 197 14.45 -6.31 15.83
CA ARG A 197 14.14 -4.89 16.07
C ARG A 197 14.76 -3.99 15.01
N LYS A 198 15.99 -4.27 14.57
CA LYS A 198 16.65 -3.50 13.50
C LYS A 198 15.91 -3.66 12.18
N ASP A 199 15.54 -4.88 11.80
CA ASP A 199 14.81 -5.17 10.58
C ASP A 199 13.45 -4.46 10.55
N VAL A 200 12.68 -4.56 11.63
CA VAL A 200 11.36 -3.95 11.77
C VAL A 200 11.45 -2.41 11.77
N LYS A 201 12.46 -1.82 12.43
CA LYS A 201 12.71 -0.37 12.37
C LYS A 201 13.13 0.10 10.99
N SER A 202 13.94 -0.69 10.28
CA SER A 202 14.35 -0.41 8.91
C SER A 202 13.12 -0.38 8.00
N LEU A 203 12.26 -1.41 8.10
CA LEU A 203 11.02 -1.49 7.35
C LEU A 203 10.09 -0.30 7.60
N ALA A 204 9.89 0.07 8.88
CA ALA A 204 9.12 1.25 9.26
C ALA A 204 9.71 2.57 8.69
N THR A 205 11.04 2.66 8.61
CA THR A 205 11.73 3.85 8.11
C THR A 205 11.67 3.95 6.60
N TRP A 206 11.86 2.84 5.88
CA TRP A 206 11.65 2.80 4.44
C TRP A 206 10.19 3.12 4.08
N GLY A 207 9.21 2.53 4.77
CA GLY A 207 7.80 2.86 4.57
C GLY A 207 7.51 4.35 4.74
N ALA A 208 8.05 4.98 5.79
CA ALA A 208 7.90 6.42 6.01
C ALA A 208 8.61 7.26 4.93
N ALA A 209 9.83 6.91 4.54
CA ALA A 209 10.58 7.62 3.50
C ALA A 209 9.85 7.59 2.16
N ILE A 210 9.23 6.46 1.84
CA ILE A 210 8.47 6.26 0.62
C ILE A 210 7.12 7.02 0.65
N PHE A 211 6.44 7.04 1.80
CA PHE A 211 5.24 7.87 1.96
C PHE A 211 5.56 9.36 1.72
N VAL A 212 6.63 9.85 2.33
CA VAL A 212 7.08 11.24 2.18
C VAL A 212 7.50 11.53 0.73
N SER A 213 8.23 10.63 0.08
CA SER A 213 8.59 10.81 -1.33
C SER A 213 7.37 10.82 -2.24
N GLY A 214 6.37 9.96 -1.99
CA GLY A 214 5.09 9.98 -2.67
C GLY A 214 4.37 11.32 -2.52
N PHE A 215 4.31 11.86 -1.30
CA PHE A 215 3.71 13.17 -1.03
C PHE A 215 4.44 14.32 -1.74
N ILE A 216 5.78 14.31 -1.76
CA ILE A 216 6.58 15.30 -2.49
C ILE A 216 6.28 15.23 -3.99
N ILE A 217 6.24 14.02 -4.56
CA ILE A 217 5.95 13.82 -5.98
C ILE A 217 4.54 14.27 -6.32
N TRP A 218 3.55 14.00 -5.46
CA TRP A 218 2.19 14.48 -5.63
C TRP A 218 2.12 16.02 -5.65
N ASN A 219 2.86 16.71 -4.77
CA ASN A 219 2.93 18.18 -4.80
C ASN A 219 3.62 18.70 -6.07
N ILE A 220 4.65 18.00 -6.56
CA ILE A 220 5.32 18.36 -7.83
C ILE A 220 4.35 18.19 -9.00
N ASP A 221 3.57 17.11 -9.03
CA ASP A 221 2.57 16.87 -10.08
C ASP A 221 1.57 18.03 -10.11
N ASN A 222 0.99 18.38 -8.96
CA ASN A 222 0.06 19.51 -8.84
C ASN A 222 0.69 20.85 -9.25
N GLY A 223 1.92 21.14 -8.82
CA GLY A 223 2.57 22.43 -9.07
C GLY A 223 3.12 22.59 -10.49
N ALA A 224 3.59 21.50 -11.11
CA ALA A 224 4.20 21.49 -12.44
C ALA A 224 3.27 20.92 -13.53
N CYS A 225 1.97 20.82 -13.23
CA CYS A 225 0.96 20.18 -14.05
C CYS A 225 0.99 20.60 -15.53
N ALA A 226 0.96 21.91 -15.80
CA ALA A 226 0.99 22.46 -17.15
C ALA A 226 2.25 22.07 -17.93
N HIS A 227 3.41 22.07 -17.26
CA HIS A 227 4.68 21.67 -17.87
C HIS A 227 4.70 20.17 -18.16
N LEU A 228 4.22 19.35 -17.21
CA LEU A 228 4.12 17.89 -17.38
C LEU A 228 3.17 17.53 -18.52
N THR A 229 2.01 18.18 -18.63
CA THR A 229 1.05 17.99 -19.72
C THR A 229 1.64 18.39 -21.08
N SER A 230 2.38 19.51 -21.14
CA SER A 230 3.07 19.90 -22.38
C SER A 230 4.09 18.86 -22.83
N ILE A 231 4.90 18.35 -21.88
CA ILE A 231 5.89 17.30 -22.16
C ILE A 231 5.19 16.02 -22.63
N LYS A 232 4.07 15.65 -21.98
CA LYS A 232 3.27 14.49 -22.38
C LYS A 232 2.83 14.61 -23.85
N ARG A 233 2.24 15.74 -24.22
CA ARG A 233 1.76 15.97 -25.59
C ARG A 233 2.89 15.96 -26.63
N THR A 234 4.12 16.36 -26.29
CA THR A 234 5.28 16.32 -27.22
C THR A 234 5.80 14.90 -27.46
N ILE A 235 5.78 14.02 -26.46
CA ILE A 235 6.39 12.68 -26.56
C ILE A 235 5.41 11.65 -27.19
N GLY A 236 4.09 11.92 -27.18
CA GLY A 236 3.05 11.05 -27.76
C GLY A 236 2.80 9.77 -26.94
N MET A 237 1.58 9.20 -26.92
CA MET A 237 1.03 8.30 -25.88
C MET A 237 1.96 7.26 -25.23
N ARG A 238 2.96 6.68 -25.91
CA ARG A 238 3.88 5.74 -25.26
C ARG A 238 4.82 6.38 -24.22
N GLY A 239 5.16 7.65 -24.39
CA GLY A 239 5.91 8.45 -23.41
C GLY A 239 5.07 8.93 -22.22
N PRO A 240 3.92 9.60 -22.45
CA PRO A 240 2.93 9.98 -21.45
C PRO A 240 2.37 8.82 -20.66
N LEU A 241 2.12 7.67 -21.28
CA LEU A 241 1.71 6.48 -20.56
C LEU A 241 2.83 6.03 -19.63
N ARG A 242 4.10 6.06 -20.06
CA ARG A 242 5.24 5.78 -19.18
C ARG A 242 5.44 6.85 -18.12
N LEU A 243 5.22 8.13 -18.42
CA LEU A 243 5.40 9.25 -17.50
C LEU A 243 4.25 9.35 -16.49
N SER A 244 3.00 9.13 -16.90
CA SER A 244 1.83 8.95 -16.05
C SER A 244 1.89 7.62 -15.28
N CYS A 245 2.39 6.52 -15.86
CA CYS A 245 2.75 5.31 -15.10
C CYS A 245 4.03 5.49 -14.27
N MET A 246 4.79 6.57 -14.42
CA MET A 246 5.89 6.92 -13.53
C MET A 246 5.39 7.85 -12.42
N GLY A 247 4.51 8.83 -12.68
CA GLY A 247 3.82 9.63 -11.67
C GLY A 247 2.83 8.79 -10.85
N GLY A 248 1.79 8.27 -11.50
CA GLY A 248 0.79 7.36 -10.92
C GLY A 248 1.35 5.97 -10.57
N GLY A 249 2.43 5.50 -11.21
CA GLY A 249 3.11 4.26 -10.79
C GLY A 249 4.20 4.46 -9.73
N ILE A 250 4.72 5.67 -9.50
CA ILE A 250 5.43 5.98 -8.24
C ILE A 250 4.40 6.11 -7.12
N PHE A 251 3.22 6.69 -7.37
CA PHE A 251 2.10 6.63 -6.43
C PHE A 251 1.79 5.16 -6.09
N SER A 252 1.49 4.32 -7.08
CA SER A 252 1.23 2.88 -6.87
C SER A 252 2.36 2.15 -6.14
N ARG A 253 3.63 2.43 -6.48
CA ARG A 253 4.81 1.83 -5.80
C ARG A 253 4.96 2.34 -4.36
N ALA A 254 4.68 3.61 -4.11
CA ALA A 254 4.66 4.17 -2.77
C ALA A 254 3.54 3.59 -1.92
N TRP A 255 2.38 3.32 -2.53
CA TRP A 255 1.22 2.73 -1.89
C TRP A 255 1.35 1.22 -1.63
N VAL A 256 2.05 0.45 -2.48
CA VAL A 256 2.45 -0.92 -2.15
C VAL A 256 3.28 -0.96 -0.86
N LEU A 257 4.13 0.05 -0.63
CA LEU A 257 4.97 0.15 0.56
C LEU A 257 4.24 0.75 1.79
N ILE A 258 3.20 1.57 1.59
CA ILE A 258 2.24 1.94 2.64
C ILE A 258 1.40 0.72 3.05
N SER A 259 1.06 -0.14 2.10
CA SER A 259 0.36 -1.39 2.38
C SER A 259 1.24 -2.34 3.21
N VAL A 260 2.57 -2.31 3.00
CA VAL A 260 3.56 -2.95 3.88
C VAL A 260 3.58 -2.35 5.28
N PHE A 261 3.35 -1.04 5.45
CA PHE A 261 3.19 -0.42 6.77
C PHE A 261 1.93 -0.91 7.48
N ILE A 262 0.84 -1.14 6.75
CA ILE A 262 -0.38 -1.72 7.29
C ILE A 262 -0.15 -3.17 7.75
N ALA A 263 0.54 -3.98 6.95
CA ALA A 263 0.97 -5.32 7.37
C ALA A 263 1.93 -5.27 8.57
N LEU A 264 2.79 -4.25 8.65
CA LEU A 264 3.70 -4.05 9.79
C LEU A 264 2.92 -3.77 11.07
N VAL A 265 1.89 -2.92 11.00
CA VAL A 265 1.00 -2.64 12.13
C VAL A 265 0.22 -3.89 12.54
N GLU A 266 -0.27 -4.69 11.58
CA GLU A 266 -0.90 -5.98 11.87
C GLU A 266 0.05 -6.90 12.65
N TYR A 267 1.28 -7.08 12.18
CA TYR A 267 2.29 -7.90 12.84
C TYR A 267 2.64 -7.39 14.25
N LEU A 268 2.81 -6.09 14.43
CA LEU A 268 3.19 -5.52 15.74
C LEU A 268 2.06 -5.57 16.76
N THR A 269 0.81 -5.64 16.29
CA THR A 269 -0.39 -5.71 17.14
C THR A 269 -0.95 -7.12 17.26
N SER A 270 -0.29 -8.13 16.69
CA SER A 270 -0.62 -9.54 16.87
C SER A 270 0.13 -10.14 18.07
N ALA A 271 -0.34 -11.30 18.55
CA ALA A 271 0.35 -12.07 19.59
C ALA A 271 1.74 -12.59 19.15
N GLU A 272 2.07 -12.46 17.87
CA GLU A 272 3.27 -13.02 17.23
C GLU A 272 4.40 -11.99 17.08
N ALA A 273 4.19 -10.76 17.59
CA ALA A 273 5.19 -9.70 17.60
C ALA A 273 6.50 -10.19 18.26
N GLY A 274 7.61 -10.17 17.50
CA GLY A 274 8.93 -10.65 17.93
C GLY A 274 9.45 -11.90 17.21
N GLN A 275 8.60 -12.61 16.44
CA GLN A 275 9.03 -13.73 15.59
C GLN A 275 9.66 -13.28 14.27
N SER A 276 10.43 -14.14 13.60
CA SER A 276 11.15 -13.78 12.37
C SER A 276 10.22 -13.36 11.22
N LEU A 277 10.55 -12.24 10.57
CA LEU A 277 9.74 -11.59 9.53
C LEU A 277 9.69 -12.37 8.19
N SER A 278 10.70 -13.20 7.92
CA SER A 278 11.01 -13.69 6.56
C SER A 278 10.00 -14.68 5.96
N ALA A 279 9.07 -15.22 6.75
CA ALA A 279 8.11 -16.23 6.28
C ALA A 279 6.66 -15.74 6.13
N ARG A 280 6.34 -14.51 6.61
CA ARG A 280 4.92 -14.11 6.82
C ARG A 280 4.45 -12.90 6.02
N PHE A 281 5.36 -12.11 5.45
CA PHE A 281 4.99 -10.92 4.69
C PHE A 281 4.99 -11.18 3.19
N ALA A 282 3.95 -10.70 2.51
CA ALA A 282 3.87 -10.72 1.06
C ALA A 282 4.97 -9.83 0.42
N TRP A 283 5.28 -10.11 -0.85
CA TRP A 283 6.20 -9.31 -1.67
C TRP A 283 5.85 -7.81 -1.60
N PRO A 284 6.82 -6.87 -1.48
CA PRO A 284 8.28 -7.02 -1.60
C PRO A 284 9.06 -7.08 -0.27
N VAL A 285 8.40 -7.29 0.88
CA VAL A 285 9.02 -7.14 2.21
C VAL A 285 10.28 -8.00 2.41
N GLY A 286 10.32 -9.20 1.83
CA GLY A 286 11.47 -10.10 1.89
C GLY A 286 12.76 -9.58 1.25
N TYR A 287 12.69 -8.56 0.38
CA TYR A 287 13.88 -7.91 -0.20
C TYR A 287 14.45 -6.79 0.69
N ILE A 288 13.60 -6.19 1.54
CA ILE A 288 13.97 -5.09 2.46
C ILE A 288 14.53 -5.66 3.76
N VAL A 289 14.04 -6.82 4.18
CA VAL A 289 14.48 -7.52 5.38
C VAL A 289 15.60 -8.49 5.02
N THR A 290 16.79 -8.31 5.58
CA THR A 290 17.89 -9.26 5.37
C THR A 290 17.51 -10.62 5.97
N GLY A 291 17.47 -11.67 5.15
CA GLY A 291 17.06 -13.05 5.52
C GLY A 291 17.92 -13.78 6.55
N LYS A 292 18.64 -13.09 7.44
CA LYS A 292 19.44 -13.70 8.51
C LYS A 292 18.63 -14.13 9.74
N SER A 293 17.36 -13.73 9.82
CA SER A 293 16.46 -14.03 10.94
C SER A 293 15.86 -15.45 10.92
N GLY A 294 16.19 -16.27 9.91
CA GLY A 294 15.75 -17.67 9.80
C GLY A 294 16.78 -18.73 10.22
N ALA A 295 18.01 -18.36 10.57
CA ALA A 295 19.11 -19.33 10.72
C ALA A 295 19.35 -19.85 12.15
N LYS A 296 18.54 -19.49 13.15
CA LYS A 296 18.71 -19.96 14.54
C LYS A 296 17.40 -20.33 15.22
N ALA A 297 16.63 -21.24 14.62
CA ALA A 297 15.56 -21.94 15.36
C ALA A 297 15.15 -23.24 14.64
N ASN A 298 16.06 -24.22 14.54
CA ASN A 298 15.68 -25.63 14.66
C ASN A 298 16.93 -26.51 14.72
N GLY A 299 17.24 -27.00 15.91
CA GLY A 299 18.36 -27.90 16.15
C GLY A 299 18.33 -28.45 17.56
N ASN A 300 17.16 -28.93 17.99
CA ASN A 300 17.01 -29.95 19.03
C ASN A 300 15.56 -30.44 19.06
N GLY A 301 15.29 -31.45 18.24
CA GLY A 301 14.04 -32.20 18.26
C GLY A 301 14.36 -33.62 17.82
N HIS A 302 14.32 -34.53 18.79
CA HIS A 302 14.54 -35.97 18.61
C HIS A 302 13.74 -36.53 17.42
N ALA A 303 14.45 -37.03 16.41
CA ALA A 303 13.87 -37.82 15.34
C ALA A 303 13.76 -39.28 15.79
N ASN A 304 12.56 -39.70 16.20
CA ASN A 304 12.20 -41.11 16.21
C ASN A 304 11.39 -41.39 14.93
N GLY A 305 12.09 -41.80 13.88
CA GLY A 305 11.50 -42.10 12.57
C GLY A 305 11.73 -43.56 12.22
N ASN A 306 10.72 -44.39 12.47
CA ASN A 306 10.64 -45.75 11.94
C ASN A 306 10.17 -45.65 10.47
N GLY A 307 11.10 -45.77 9.53
CA GLY A 307 10.82 -45.70 8.10
C GLY A 307 11.58 -46.79 7.35
N ARG A 308 10.85 -47.82 6.90
CA ARG A 308 11.34 -48.87 5.99
C ARG A 308 11.81 -48.22 4.68
N ALA A 309 13.12 -48.28 4.43
CA ALA A 309 13.72 -47.88 3.18
C ALA A 309 13.67 -49.04 2.18
N ASN A 310 13.05 -48.80 1.01
CA ASN A 310 13.18 -49.66 -0.17
C ASN A 310 14.21 -48.98 -1.09
N GLY A 311 15.48 -49.36 -0.95
CA GLY A 311 16.58 -48.84 -1.74
C GLY A 311 16.97 -49.83 -2.84
N ASN A 312 16.78 -49.43 -4.10
CA ASN A 312 17.41 -50.08 -5.25
C ASN A 312 18.57 -49.17 -5.69
N GLY A 313 19.80 -49.62 -5.46
CA GLY A 313 21.00 -48.83 -5.71
C GLY A 313 22.24 -49.69 -5.53
N ASN A 314 22.70 -50.23 -6.66
CA ASN A 314 23.76 -51.21 -6.83
C ASN A 314 25.06 -50.82 -6.09
N GLY A 315 25.55 -51.71 -5.23
CA GLY A 315 26.77 -51.51 -4.47
C GLY A 315 28.02 -51.76 -5.30
N ASN A 316 29.07 -50.99 -5.03
CA ASN A 316 30.44 -51.43 -5.24
C ASN A 316 31.26 -50.99 -4.02
N GLY A 317 31.80 -51.98 -3.32
CA GLY A 317 32.41 -51.82 -2.01
C GLY A 317 33.84 -51.30 -2.07
N HIS A 318 34.29 -50.79 -0.92
CA HIS A 318 35.55 -51.17 -0.31
C HIS A 318 35.54 -50.68 1.14
N ALA A 319 35.52 -51.63 2.08
CA ALA A 319 35.74 -51.40 3.50
C ALA A 319 37.15 -51.83 3.85
N ASN A 320 37.85 -51.05 4.68
CA ASN A 320 38.96 -51.54 5.47
C ASN A 320 39.10 -50.73 6.76
N GLY A 321 39.39 -51.42 7.88
CA GLY A 321 40.07 -50.80 9.02
C GLY A 321 39.33 -50.71 10.37
N ASN A 322 39.16 -51.86 11.02
CA ASN A 322 39.68 -52.16 12.37
C ASN A 322 39.18 -51.40 13.63
N GLY A 323 38.71 -52.17 14.62
CA GLY A 323 39.32 -52.10 15.96
C GLY A 323 38.44 -51.77 17.17
N ASN A 324 38.38 -52.75 18.08
CA ASN A 324 38.20 -52.67 19.53
C ASN A 324 36.79 -52.50 20.16
N THR A 325 36.31 -53.68 20.56
CA THR A 325 35.53 -53.98 21.76
C THR A 325 36.21 -53.54 23.06
N LYS A 326 35.43 -53.01 24.01
CA LYS A 326 35.44 -53.42 25.43
C LYS A 326 34.22 -52.85 26.18
N LYS A 327 33.42 -53.78 26.73
CA LYS A 327 32.41 -53.56 27.78
C LYS A 327 33.10 -53.31 29.12
N ALA A 328 32.49 -52.52 29.99
CA ALA A 328 32.48 -52.79 31.43
C ALA A 328 31.25 -52.12 32.08
N LEU A 329 30.41 -52.99 32.64
CA LEU A 329 29.49 -52.86 33.79
C LEU A 329 28.56 -51.64 33.89
#